data_AF-A0A7S0IY25-F1
#
_entry.id   AF-A0A7S0IY25-F1
#
_cell.length_a   1.000
_cell.length_b   1.000
_cell.length_c   1.000
_cell.angle_alpha   90.00
_cell.angle_beta   90.00
_cell.angle_gamma   90.00
#
_symmetry.space_group_name_H-M   'P 1'
#
loop_
_entity.id
_entity.type
_entity.pdbx_description
1 polymer ?
#
loop_
_entity_poly.entity_id
_entity_poly.type
_entity_poly.pdbx_seq_one_letter_code
_entity_poly.pdbx_strand_id
1 'polypeptide(L)'
;ELYFAHGLRQSPATLQSTGFDVHQDTEDFPFIEYTVVVKLTADPPGAPPSQMRVVGAQRFFSYGPRAGDASCFRARAFHASVKPAEGAGEHLKVAFFFRASNKGERRAKRLLAAEGMGHDEQALAQRRQRVVYEMSAYNFEAKGEHALFGGSA
;
A
#
# COMPACT_ATOMS: atom_id res chain seq x y z
N GLU A 1 -10.98 6.82 -7.89
CA GLU A 1 -11.46 6.14 -9.11
C GLU A 1 -10.35 5.25 -9.65
N LEU A 2 -10.70 4.11 -10.22
CA LEU A 2 -9.71 3.19 -10.79
C LEU A 2 -9.04 3.84 -12.00
N TYR A 3 -7.72 3.82 -12.01
CA TYR A 3 -6.90 4.34 -13.12
C TYR A 3 -6.25 3.21 -13.90
N PHE A 4 -5.60 2.28 -13.19
CA PHE A 4 -4.82 1.21 -13.79
C PHE A 4 -4.94 -0.06 -12.96
N ALA A 5 -4.73 -1.22 -13.60
CA ALA A 5 -4.56 -2.48 -12.90
C ALA A 5 -3.61 -3.39 -13.68
N HIS A 6 -2.80 -4.18 -12.98
CA HIS A 6 -1.96 -5.20 -13.60
C HIS A 6 -1.78 -6.42 -12.70
N GLY A 7 -1.43 -7.54 -13.35
CA GLY A 7 -1.10 -8.78 -12.68
C GLY A 7 0.27 -8.71 -12.02
N LEU A 8 0.38 -9.33 -10.85
CA LEU A 8 1.62 -9.58 -10.16
C LEU A 8 1.81 -11.08 -10.03
N ARG A 9 3.03 -11.52 -10.32
CA ARG A 9 3.45 -12.90 -10.22
C ARG A 9 4.61 -12.97 -9.25
N GLN A 10 4.38 -13.49 -8.06
CA GLN A 10 5.38 -13.58 -7.01
C GLN A 10 5.85 -15.02 -6.85
N SER A 11 7.11 -15.26 -7.16
CA SER A 11 7.82 -16.51 -6.92
C SER A 11 9.28 -16.20 -6.61
N PRO A 12 10.08 -17.15 -6.11
CA PRO A 12 11.51 -16.93 -5.92
C PRO A 12 12.24 -16.38 -7.16
N ALA A 13 11.78 -16.73 -8.36
CA ALA A 13 12.36 -16.30 -9.63
C ALA A 13 11.98 -14.87 -10.06
N THR A 14 10.91 -14.29 -9.52
CA THR A 14 10.41 -12.96 -9.94
C THR A 14 10.71 -11.84 -8.95
N LEU A 15 11.32 -12.17 -7.80
CA LEU A 15 11.62 -11.21 -6.73
C LEU A 15 12.60 -10.10 -7.10
N GLN A 16 13.41 -10.28 -8.14
CA GLN A 16 14.34 -9.25 -8.63
C GLN A 16 13.72 -8.30 -9.65
N SER A 17 12.46 -8.50 -10.05
CA SER A 17 11.78 -7.55 -10.93
C SER A 17 11.37 -6.30 -10.16
N THR A 18 11.42 -5.14 -10.82
CA THR A 18 11.25 -3.81 -10.22
C THR A 18 10.00 -3.66 -9.35
N GLY A 19 8.90 -4.35 -9.67
CA GLY A 19 7.66 -4.35 -8.89
C GLY A 19 7.70 -5.15 -7.58
N PHE A 20 8.82 -5.79 -7.22
CA PHE A 20 8.98 -6.56 -5.99
C PHE A 20 10.09 -6.03 -5.07
N ASP A 21 10.96 -5.15 -5.57
CA ASP A 21 11.95 -4.42 -4.77
C ASP A 21 11.31 -3.23 -4.04
N VAL A 22 12.09 -2.48 -3.27
CA VAL A 22 11.65 -1.28 -2.57
C VAL A 22 11.28 -0.19 -3.57
N HIS A 23 10.01 0.19 -3.61
CA HIS A 23 9.51 1.27 -4.46
C HIS A 23 8.27 1.96 -3.87
N GLN A 24 7.84 3.03 -4.53
CA GLN A 24 6.50 3.62 -4.38
C GLN A 24 5.70 3.45 -5.68
N ASP A 25 4.39 3.21 -5.55
CA ASP A 25 3.50 3.14 -6.71
C ASP A 25 3.38 4.50 -7.45
N THR A 26 3.79 5.58 -6.77
CA THR A 26 3.78 6.94 -7.33
C THR A 26 4.98 7.26 -8.21
N GLU A 27 5.98 6.37 -8.32
CA GLU A 27 7.15 6.57 -9.18
C GLU A 27 6.75 6.67 -10.66
N ASP A 28 5.86 5.78 -11.11
CA ASP A 28 5.32 5.81 -12.48
C ASP A 28 4.10 6.74 -12.60
N PHE A 29 3.29 6.84 -11.55
CA PHE A 29 2.03 7.59 -11.56
C PHE A 29 1.86 8.47 -10.31
N PRO A 30 2.39 9.71 -10.30
CA PRO A 30 2.43 10.55 -9.09
C PRO A 30 1.06 10.99 -8.56
N PHE A 31 -0.01 10.80 -9.33
CA PHE A 31 -1.39 11.14 -8.96
C PHE A 31 -2.18 9.98 -8.35
N ILE A 32 -1.60 8.78 -8.21
CA ILE A 32 -2.24 7.66 -7.52
C ILE A 32 -2.23 7.93 -6.02
N GLU A 33 -3.38 7.74 -5.37
CA GLU A 33 -3.53 7.95 -3.94
C GLU A 33 -3.51 6.64 -3.15
N TYR A 34 -4.11 5.60 -3.72
CA TYR A 34 -4.28 4.30 -3.08
C TYR A 34 -4.04 3.16 -4.05
N THR A 35 -3.50 2.09 -3.51
CA THR A 35 -3.31 0.82 -4.20
C THR A 35 -4.06 -0.26 -3.43
N VAL A 36 -4.82 -1.06 -4.16
CA VAL A 36 -5.50 -2.24 -3.63
C VAL A 36 -4.89 -3.46 -4.30
N VAL A 37 -4.37 -4.38 -3.50
CA VAL A 37 -3.85 -5.65 -3.99
C VAL A 37 -4.83 -6.75 -3.61
N VAL A 38 -5.27 -7.51 -4.61
CA VAL A 38 -6.18 -8.65 -4.45
C VAL A 38 -5.46 -9.93 -4.81
N LYS A 39 -5.57 -10.92 -3.95
CA LYS A 39 -4.93 -12.21 -4.16
C LYS A 39 -5.77 -13.12 -5.07
N LEU A 40 -5.12 -13.79 -6.01
CA LEU A 40 -5.76 -14.72 -6.93
C LEU A 40 -5.53 -16.19 -6.56
N THR A 41 -4.41 -16.51 -5.90
CA THR A 41 -4.11 -17.87 -5.44
C THR A 41 -4.10 -17.93 -3.91
N ALA A 42 -4.60 -19.02 -3.34
CA ALA A 42 -4.49 -19.26 -1.91
C ALA A 42 -3.04 -19.61 -1.53
N ASP A 43 -2.62 -19.27 -0.31
CA ASP A 43 -1.36 -19.80 0.25
C ASP A 43 -1.55 -21.29 0.61
N PRO A 44 -0.47 -22.09 0.58
CA PRO A 44 -0.52 -23.45 1.07
C PRO A 44 -0.99 -23.53 2.54
N PRO A 45 -1.79 -24.55 2.92
CA PRO A 45 -2.18 -24.74 4.32
C PRO A 45 -0.95 -24.82 5.25
N GLY A 46 -0.96 -24.03 6.32
CA GLY A 46 0.14 -23.99 7.30
C GLY A 46 1.38 -23.19 6.87
N ALA A 47 1.45 -22.70 5.63
CA ALA A 47 2.53 -21.83 5.20
C ALA A 47 2.33 -20.39 5.73
N PRO A 48 3.41 -19.63 5.97
CA PRO A 48 3.30 -18.20 6.22
C PRO A 48 2.60 -17.49 5.05
N PRO A 49 1.75 -16.48 5.32
CA PRO A 49 1.06 -15.81 4.24
C PRO A 49 2.03 -15.10 3.29
N SER A 50 1.73 -15.11 1.98
CA SER A 50 2.42 -14.21 1.06
C SER A 50 2.09 -12.77 1.44
N GLN A 51 3.12 -11.92 1.54
CA GLN A 51 2.99 -10.60 2.16
C GLN A 51 3.82 -9.54 1.44
N MET A 52 3.47 -8.29 1.73
CA MET A 52 4.29 -7.12 1.42
C MET A 52 4.65 -6.43 2.74
N ARG A 53 5.82 -5.80 2.79
CA ARG A 53 6.27 -5.03 3.97
C ARG A 53 6.28 -3.55 3.65
N VAL A 54 6.02 -2.73 4.66
CA VAL A 54 6.33 -1.30 4.61
C VAL A 54 7.81 -1.13 4.91
N VAL A 55 8.51 -0.33 4.12
CA VAL A 55 9.91 -0.01 4.37
C VAL A 55 10.00 1.06 5.45
N GLY A 56 10.91 0.88 6.41
CA GLY A 56 11.06 1.81 7.55
C GLY A 56 10.01 1.65 8.66
N ALA A 57 9.22 0.57 8.65
CA ALA A 57 8.31 0.25 9.73
C ALA A 57 8.27 -1.26 10.00
N GLN A 58 8.05 -1.66 11.26
CA GLN A 58 7.88 -3.07 11.63
C GLN A 58 6.53 -3.66 11.20
N ARG A 59 5.81 -2.99 10.29
CA ARG A 59 4.45 -3.37 9.87
C ARG A 59 4.46 -4.02 8.49
N PHE A 60 3.63 -5.04 8.34
CA PHE A 60 3.36 -5.69 7.05
C PHE A 60 2.00 -5.25 6.51
N PHE A 61 1.89 -5.21 5.19
CA PHE A 61 0.59 -5.25 4.53
C PHE A 61 0.19 -6.70 4.40
N SER A 62 -0.59 -7.17 5.37
CA SER A 62 -1.19 -8.50 5.33
C SER A 62 -2.52 -8.45 4.60
N TYR A 63 -2.65 -9.24 3.55
CA TYR A 63 -3.92 -9.81 3.11
C TYR A 63 -4.00 -11.24 3.64
N GLY A 64 -5.21 -11.75 3.82
CA GLY A 64 -5.41 -13.12 4.31
C GLY A 64 -4.87 -14.20 3.36
N PRO A 65 -4.84 -15.46 3.81
CA PRO A 65 -4.23 -16.54 3.06
C PRO A 65 -5.06 -16.98 1.85
N ARG A 66 -6.34 -16.61 1.73
CA ARG A 66 -7.25 -17.13 0.72
C ARG A 66 -7.23 -16.32 -0.57
N ALA A 67 -7.63 -16.94 -1.67
CA ALA A 67 -7.97 -16.21 -2.88
C ALA A 67 -9.15 -15.25 -2.61
N GLY A 68 -9.06 -14.04 -3.17
CA GLY A 68 -10.00 -12.95 -2.94
C GLY A 68 -9.69 -12.08 -1.73
N ASP A 69 -8.80 -12.52 -0.82
CA ASP A 69 -8.34 -11.65 0.26
C ASP A 69 -7.54 -10.47 -0.32
N ALA A 70 -7.72 -9.29 0.28
CA ALA A 70 -7.20 -8.04 -0.27
C ALA A 70 -6.64 -7.12 0.80
N SER A 71 -5.74 -6.22 0.39
CA SER A 71 -5.23 -5.15 1.23
C SER A 71 -5.23 -3.83 0.47
N CYS A 72 -5.39 -2.73 1.19
CA CYS A 72 -5.41 -1.37 0.67
C CYS A 72 -4.37 -0.53 1.41
N PHE A 73 -3.55 0.20 0.66
CA PHE A 73 -2.54 1.08 1.24
C PHE A 73 -2.36 2.37 0.44
N ARG A 74 -1.68 3.34 1.06
CA ARG A 74 -1.33 4.61 0.42
C ARG A 74 -0.24 4.38 -0.62
N ALA A 75 -0.45 4.81 -1.85
CA ALA A 75 0.49 4.62 -2.96
C ALA A 75 1.88 5.25 -2.71
N ARG A 76 1.95 6.30 -1.88
CA ARG A 76 3.19 6.95 -1.44
C ARG A 76 3.97 6.20 -0.35
N ALA A 77 3.46 5.07 0.14
CA ALA A 77 4.18 4.27 1.13
C ALA A 77 5.28 3.47 0.42
N PHE A 78 6.53 3.60 0.86
CA PHE A 78 7.58 2.70 0.40
C PHE A 78 7.26 1.29 0.85
N HIS A 79 7.28 0.36 -0.09
CA HIS A 79 6.96 -1.02 0.19
C HIS A 79 7.75 -1.96 -0.71
N ALA A 80 7.83 -3.22 -0.28
CA ALA A 80 8.49 -4.28 -1.04
C ALA A 80 7.76 -5.60 -0.81
N SER A 81 7.86 -6.50 -1.77
CA SER A 81 7.32 -7.85 -1.60
C SER A 81 8.23 -8.69 -0.70
N VAL A 82 7.63 -9.48 0.18
CA VAL A 82 8.38 -10.40 1.06
C VAL A 82 8.63 -11.69 0.30
N LYS A 83 9.89 -12.16 0.25
CA LYS A 83 10.24 -13.44 -0.37
C LYS A 83 9.32 -14.56 0.14
N PRO A 84 8.62 -15.31 -0.76
CA PRO A 84 7.84 -16.47 -0.35
C PRO A 84 8.72 -17.51 0.35
N ALA A 85 8.11 -18.31 1.21
CA ALA A 85 8.79 -19.42 1.88
C ALA A 85 9.43 -20.38 0.85
N GLU A 86 10.49 -21.06 1.26
CA GLU A 86 11.11 -22.08 0.41
C GLU A 86 10.10 -23.18 0.08
N GLY A 87 10.08 -23.61 -1.19
CA GLY A 87 9.09 -24.57 -1.69
C GLY A 87 7.68 -24.00 -1.88
N ALA A 88 7.44 -22.72 -1.61
CA ALA A 88 6.18 -22.08 -1.95
C ALA A 88 5.97 -22.06 -3.47
N GLY A 89 4.75 -22.40 -3.88
CA GLY A 89 4.31 -22.22 -5.26
C GLY A 89 4.20 -20.75 -5.64
N GLU A 90 3.72 -20.51 -6.85
CA GLU A 90 3.54 -19.16 -7.35
C GLU A 90 2.33 -18.45 -6.73
N HIS A 91 2.54 -17.23 -6.25
CA HIS A 91 1.46 -16.38 -5.75
C HIS A 91 1.04 -15.36 -6.81
N LEU A 92 -0.19 -15.46 -7.29
CA LEU A 92 -0.76 -14.56 -8.27
C LEU A 92 -1.63 -13.50 -7.58
N LYS A 93 -1.52 -12.26 -8.02
CA LYS A 93 -2.29 -11.12 -7.49
C LYS A 93 -2.64 -10.15 -8.61
N VAL A 94 -3.57 -9.24 -8.33
CA VAL A 94 -3.83 -8.06 -9.15
C VAL A 94 -3.67 -6.83 -8.28
N ALA A 95 -2.87 -5.87 -8.73
CA ALA A 95 -2.78 -4.55 -8.14
C ALA A 95 -3.70 -3.60 -8.90
N PHE A 96 -4.53 -2.85 -8.18
CA PHE A 96 -5.43 -1.83 -8.68
C PHE A 96 -5.03 -0.46 -8.12
N PHE A 97 -4.86 0.51 -8.99
CA PHE A 97 -4.34 1.85 -8.66
C PHE A 97 -5.44 2.88 -8.79
N PHE A 98 -5.69 3.62 -7.72
CA PHE A 98 -6.79 4.56 -7.62
C PHE A 98 -6.27 5.99 -7.43
N ARG A 99 -6.77 6.91 -8.25
CA ARG A 99 -6.59 8.36 -8.08
C ARG A 99 -7.80 9.02 -7.41
N ALA A 100 -7.64 10.27 -6.99
CA ALA A 100 -8.76 11.09 -6.52
C ALA A 100 -9.91 11.09 -7.53
N SER A 101 -11.16 11.07 -7.04
CA SER A 101 -12.33 11.19 -7.91
C SER A 101 -13.19 12.37 -7.50
N ASN A 102 -13.21 13.41 -8.34
CA ASN A 102 -14.05 14.59 -8.13
C ASN A 102 -15.54 14.22 -8.05
N LYS A 103 -15.97 13.23 -8.85
CA LYS A 103 -17.36 12.72 -8.81
C LYS A 103 -17.63 11.97 -7.51
N GLY A 104 -16.69 11.14 -7.06
CA GLY A 104 -16.76 10.43 -5.79
C GLY A 104 -16.83 11.38 -4.60
N GLU A 105 -15.97 12.40 -4.58
CA GLU A 105 -15.94 13.42 -3.53
C GLU A 105 -17.25 14.20 -3.44
N ARG A 106 -17.78 14.69 -4.57
CA ARG A 106 -19.08 15.37 -4.60
C ARG A 106 -20.23 14.46 -4.15
N ARG A 107 -20.16 13.15 -4.41
CA ARG A 107 -21.16 12.19 -3.92
C ARG A 107 -21.04 11.99 -2.41
N ALA A 108 -19.82 11.80 -1.89
CA ALA A 108 -19.56 11.63 -0.47
C ALA A 108 -20.01 12.87 0.34
N LYS A 109 -19.66 14.08 -0.12
CA LYS A 109 -20.11 15.34 0.50
C LYS A 109 -21.64 15.44 0.57
N ARG A 110 -22.33 15.07 -0.51
CA ARG A 110 -23.81 15.06 -0.53
C ARG A 110 -24.40 14.06 0.46
N LEU A 111 -23.83 12.86 0.57
CA LEU A 111 -24.29 11.84 1.53
C LEU A 111 -24.07 12.30 2.98
N LEU A 112 -22.88 12.81 3.30
CA LEU A 112 -22.57 13.35 4.63
C LEU A 112 -23.46 14.55 5.00
N ALA A 113 -23.76 15.43 4.03
CA ALA A 113 -24.71 16.53 4.23
C ALA A 113 -26.14 16.02 4.48
N ALA A 114 -26.57 14.98 3.75
CA ALA A 114 -27.88 14.36 3.95
C ALA A 114 -28.00 13.63 5.32
N GLU A 115 -26.90 13.14 5.86
CA GLU A 115 -26.81 12.54 7.20
C GLU A 115 -26.63 13.59 8.32
N GLY A 116 -26.68 14.89 8.00
CA GLY A 116 -26.52 15.97 8.98
C GLY A 116 -25.07 16.16 9.50
N MET A 117 -24.10 15.44 8.93
CA MET A 117 -22.68 15.47 9.31
C MET A 117 -21.85 16.46 8.48
N GLY A 118 -22.49 17.26 7.60
CA GLY A 118 -21.83 18.13 6.64
C GLY A 118 -21.15 19.39 7.20
N HIS A 119 -21.23 19.66 8.50
CA HIS A 119 -20.79 20.93 9.08
C HIS A 119 -19.39 20.92 9.72
N ASP A 120 -18.70 19.79 9.76
CA ASP A 120 -17.40 19.68 10.46
C ASP A 120 -16.20 19.55 9.50
N GLU A 121 -16.25 20.27 8.36
CA GLU A 121 -15.15 20.30 7.38
C GLU A 121 -13.83 20.79 8.00
N GLN A 122 -13.90 21.69 8.99
CA GLN A 122 -12.72 22.16 9.73
C GLN A 122 -12.10 21.06 10.60
N ALA A 123 -12.88 20.28 11.36
CA ALA A 123 -12.33 19.16 12.13
C ALA A 123 -11.79 18.05 11.23
N LEU A 124 -12.43 17.79 10.09
CA LEU A 124 -11.94 16.82 9.09
C LEU A 124 -10.64 17.30 8.43
N ALA A 125 -10.52 18.59 8.11
CA ALA A 125 -9.30 19.18 7.56
C ALA A 125 -8.15 19.15 8.58
N GLN A 126 -8.43 19.46 9.85
CA GLN A 126 -7.46 19.35 10.95
C GLN A 126 -7.00 17.91 11.17
N ARG A 127 -7.91 16.92 11.12
CA ARG A 127 -7.55 15.50 11.15
C ARG A 127 -6.67 15.08 9.97
N ARG A 128 -6.99 15.54 8.75
CA ARG A 128 -6.19 15.26 7.55
C ARG A 128 -4.79 15.84 7.67
N GLN A 129 -4.65 17.08 8.12
CA GLN A 129 -3.36 17.72 8.35
C GLN A 129 -2.54 17.00 9.42
N ARG A 130 -3.17 16.60 10.52
CA ARG A 130 -2.49 15.86 11.59
C ARG A 130 -1.95 14.51 11.11
N VAL A 131 -2.74 13.74 10.35
CA VAL A 131 -2.29 12.47 9.75
C VAL A 131 -1.16 12.67 8.74
N VAL A 132 -1.21 13.74 7.94
CA VAL A 132 -0.13 14.08 7.01
C VAL A 132 1.16 14.44 7.76
N TYR A 133 1.06 15.21 8.85
CA TYR A 133 2.19 15.60 9.68
C TYR A 133 2.83 14.39 10.40
N GLU A 134 2.00 13.53 11.01
CA GLU A 134 2.45 12.30 11.67
C GLU A 134 3.14 11.35 10.67
N MET A 135 2.67 11.27 9.42
CA MET A 135 3.33 10.49 8.36
C MET A 135 4.63 11.13 7.86
N SER A 136 4.70 12.46 7.76
CA SER A 136 5.93 13.14 7.33
C SER A 136 7.04 13.07 8.37
N ALA A 137 6.68 13.11 9.66
CA ALA A 137 7.62 12.89 10.76
C ALA A 137 8.19 11.46 10.71
N TYR A 138 7.32 10.46 10.49
CA TYR A 138 7.73 9.06 10.34
C TYR A 138 8.67 8.81 9.15
N ASN A 139 8.41 9.48 8.02
CA ASN A 139 9.26 9.38 6.82
C ASN A 139 10.61 10.09 6.98
N PHE A 140 10.72 11.07 7.88
CA PHE A 140 11.98 11.76 8.18
C PHE A 140 12.88 10.92 9.09
N GLU A 141 12.30 10.28 10.11
CA GLU A 141 13.01 9.37 11.01
C GLU A 141 13.54 8.12 10.26
N ALA A 142 12.72 7.54 9.38
CA ALA A 142 13.14 6.40 8.55
C ALA A 142 14.30 6.73 7.56
N LYS A 143 14.46 8.00 7.17
CA LYS A 143 15.60 8.47 6.37
C LYS A 143 16.84 8.76 7.21
N GLY A 144 16.67 9.16 8.47
CA GLY A 144 17.77 9.45 9.39
C GLY A 144 18.52 8.20 9.87
N GLU A 145 17.83 7.08 10.09
CA GLU A 145 18.47 5.83 10.53
C GLU A 145 19.32 5.16 9.43
N HIS A 146 19.02 5.40 8.15
CA HIS A 146 19.86 4.93 7.04
C HIS A 146 21.14 5.76 6.84
N ALA A 147 21.24 6.96 7.41
CA ALA A 147 22.44 7.79 7.30
C ALA A 147 23.54 7.43 8.32
N LEU A 148 23.26 6.57 9.31
CA LEU A 148 24.20 6.24 10.39
C LEU A 148 24.87 4.85 10.26
N PHE A 149 24.50 4.03 9.28
CA PHE A 149 25.12 2.71 9.04
C PHE A 149 25.87 2.58 7.70
N GLY A 150 26.08 3.69 6.99
CA GLY A 150 26.89 3.74 5.78
C GLY A 150 28.27 4.35 6.03
N GLY A 151 29.11 3.69 6.84
CA GLY A 151 30.47 4.18 7.13
C GLY A 151 31.43 3.10 7.61
N SER A 152 32.32 2.69 6.70
CA SER A 152 33.64 2.08 6.97
C SER A 152 33.72 0.70 7.65
N ALA A 153 33.88 -0.36 6.85
CA ALA A 153 35.12 -1.15 6.67
C ALA A 153 34.79 -2.56 6.14
#